data_AF-A0A938HBH6-F1
#
_entry.id   AF-A0A938HBH6-F1
#
_cell.length_a   1.000
_cell.length_b   1.000
_cell.length_c   1.000
_cell.angle_alpha   90.00
_cell.angle_beta   90.00
_cell.angle_gamma   90.00
#
_symmetry.space_group_name_H-M   'P 1'
#
loop_
_entity.id
_entity.type
_entity.pdbx_description
1 polymer ?
#
loop_
_entity_poly.entity_id
_entity_poly.type
_entity_poly.pdbx_seq_one_letter_code
_entity_poly.pdbx_strand_id
1 'polypeptide(L)'
;MDQAPQLIFPAVNLPMRQHRNQIQVWDSFRKKWVRSGPEEWVRQHAAHYISNDLGYPATRLMLEHRIGQCRSSRRFDLMVL
;
A
#
# COMPACT_ATOMS: atom_id res chain seq x y z
N MET A 1 -5.19 -0.26 15.87
CA MET A 1 -4.43 -1.50 15.70
C MET A 1 -3.58 -1.59 16.93
N ASP A 2 -3.99 -2.41 17.89
CA ASP A 2 -3.23 -2.55 19.13
C ASP A 2 -1.83 -3.13 18.86
N GLN A 3 -1.68 -3.99 17.83
CA GLN A 3 -0.38 -4.37 17.25
C GLN A 3 -0.56 -4.74 15.76
N ALA A 4 0.31 -4.24 14.87
CA ALA A 4 0.34 -4.69 13.48
C ALA A 4 1.11 -6.03 13.39
N PRO A 5 0.70 -6.97 12.53
CA PRO A 5 1.38 -8.26 12.43
C PRO A 5 2.82 -8.08 11.95
N GLN A 6 3.74 -8.85 12.51
CA GLN A 6 5.09 -8.97 11.98
C GLN A 6 5.03 -9.65 10.62
N LEU A 7 5.64 -9.03 9.61
CA LEU A 7 5.66 -9.53 8.24
C LEU A 7 7.07 -10.03 7.89
N ILE A 8 7.14 -10.89 6.86
CA ILE A 8 8.38 -11.40 6.29
C ILE A 8 9.13 -10.36 5.43
N PHE A 9 8.57 -9.17 5.26
CA PHE A 9 9.17 -8.10 4.46
C PHE A 9 10.24 -7.35 5.26
N PRO A 10 11.22 -6.74 4.57
CA PRO A 10 12.18 -5.82 5.20
C PRO A 10 11.49 -4.68 5.93
N ALA A 11 12.21 -4.08 6.89
CA ALA A 11 11.71 -2.93 7.63
C ALA A 11 11.47 -1.76 6.69
N VAL A 12 10.26 -1.20 6.73
CA VAL A 12 9.86 -0.03 5.94
C VAL A 12 9.41 1.08 6.86
N ASN A 13 9.84 2.30 6.55
CA ASN A 13 9.33 3.48 7.22
C ASN A 13 7.97 3.86 6.62
N LEU A 14 6.91 3.56 7.36
CA LEU A 14 5.54 3.92 7.01
C LEU A 14 5.03 4.98 7.99
N PRO A 15 4.99 6.26 7.60
CA PRO A 15 4.47 7.30 8.47
C PRO A 15 3.02 7.00 8.86
N MET A 16 2.75 7.01 10.15
CA MET A 16 1.42 6.73 10.71
C MET A 16 0.91 7.95 11.46
N ARG A 17 -0.41 8.15 11.42
CA ARG A 17 -1.08 9.19 12.20
C ARG A 17 -2.40 8.68 12.75
N GLN A 18 -2.85 9.25 13.86
CA GLN A 18 -4.20 9.06 14.35
C GLN A 18 -5.09 10.18 13.82
N HIS A 19 -6.22 9.82 13.22
CA HIS A 19 -7.19 10.77 12.70
C HIS A 19 -8.61 10.23 12.89
N ARG A 20 -9.49 10.99 13.57
CA ARG A 20 -10.89 10.60 13.86
C ARG A 20 -11.03 9.18 14.43
N ASN A 21 -10.26 8.88 15.48
CA ASN A 21 -10.18 7.56 16.13
C ASN A 21 -9.75 6.41 15.21
N GLN A 22 -9.14 6.70 14.06
CA GLN A 22 -8.60 5.69 13.16
C GLN A 22 -7.10 5.91 12.98
N ILE A 23 -6.35 4.82 12.96
CA ILE A 23 -4.94 4.86 12.56
C ILE A 23 -4.90 4.88 11.04
N GLN A 24 -4.16 5.84 10.50
CA GLN A 24 -3.91 5.97 9.08
C GLN A 24 -2.42 5.82 8.80
N VAL A 25 -2.10 5.23 7.67
CA VAL A 25 -0.74 5.13 7.13
C VAL A 25 -0.64 6.01 5.89
N TRP A 26 0.52 6.64 5.69
CA TRP A 26 0.80 7.40 4.49
C TRP A 26 1.15 6.44 3.35
N ASP A 27 0.34 6.45 2.30
CA ASP A 27 0.64 5.76 1.06
C ASP A 27 1.44 6.69 0.14
N SER A 28 2.73 6.39 -0.02
CA SER A 28 3.64 7.20 -0.85
C SER A 28 3.35 7.07 -2.36
N PHE A 29 2.78 5.95 -2.80
CA PHE A 29 2.45 5.67 -4.20
C PHE A 29 1.17 6.39 -4.64
N ARG A 30 0.14 6.41 -3.77
CA ARG A 30 -1.15 7.10 -4.01
C ARG A 30 -1.20 8.52 -3.44
N LYS A 31 -0.14 8.96 -2.75
CA LYS A 31 0.01 10.29 -2.11
C LYS A 31 -1.19 10.67 -1.23
N LYS A 32 -1.65 9.74 -0.40
CA LYS A 32 -2.81 9.96 0.48
C LYS A 32 -2.70 9.17 1.78
N TRP A 33 -3.39 9.63 2.80
CA TRP A 33 -3.55 8.89 4.05
C TRP A 33 -4.66 7.86 3.91
N VAL A 34 -4.36 6.60 4.19
CA VAL A 34 -5.29 5.47 4.10
C VAL A 34 -5.44 4.79 5.45
N ARG A 35 -6.59 4.17 5.71
CA ARG A 35 -6.82 3.45 6.97
C ARG A 35 -5.82 2.31 7.10
N SER A 36 -5.11 2.25 8.21
CA SER A 36 -4.16 1.18 8.54
C SER A 36 -4.93 -0.08 8.96
N GLY A 37 -5.41 -0.84 7.97
CA GLY A 37 -5.98 -2.18 8.14
C GLY A 37 -4.93 -3.28 7.87
N PRO A 38 -5.18 -4.55 8.25
CA PRO A 38 -4.22 -5.64 8.04
C PRO A 38 -3.86 -5.84 6.55
N GLU A 39 -4.87 -5.77 5.68
CA GLU A 39 -4.69 -5.84 4.22
C GLU A 39 -3.82 -4.69 3.70
N GLU A 40 -4.10 -3.46 4.15
CA GLU A 40 -3.34 -2.28 3.73
C GLU A 40 -1.91 -2.31 4.27
N TRP A 41 -1.71 -2.84 5.48
CA TRP A 41 -0.39 -3.05 6.06
C TRP A 41 0.47 -3.96 5.18
N VAL A 42 -0.08 -5.11 4.77
CA VAL A 42 0.60 -6.04 3.85
C VAL A 42 0.84 -5.38 2.48
N ARG A 43 -0.14 -4.65 1.93
CA ARG A 43 -0.02 -3.96 0.63
C ARG A 43 1.12 -2.93 0.63
N GLN A 44 1.22 -2.10 1.67
CA GLN A 44 2.30 -1.11 1.79
C GLN A 44 3.67 -1.77 1.88
N HIS A 45 3.82 -2.83 2.69
CA HIS A 45 5.09 -3.55 2.80
C HIS A 45 5.49 -4.23 1.48
N ALA A 46 4.54 -4.86 0.79
CA ALA A 46 4.79 -5.48 -0.51
C ALA A 46 5.21 -4.44 -1.57
N ALA A 47 4.53 -3.29 -1.63
CA ALA A 47 4.85 -2.22 -2.57
C ALA A 47 6.23 -1.62 -2.31
N HIS A 48 6.58 -1.39 -1.04
CA HIS A 48 7.90 -0.90 -0.67
C HIS A 48 9.00 -1.93 -0.90
N TYR A 49 8.75 -3.23 -0.66
CA TYR A 49 9.69 -4.29 -1.00
C TYR A 49 9.99 -4.31 -2.51
N ILE A 50 8.94 -4.22 -3.35
CA ILE A 50 9.12 -4.18 -4.80
C ILE A 50 9.88 -2.91 -5.23
N SER A 51 9.61 -1.77 -4.58
CA SER A 51 10.25 -0.52 -4.98
C SER A 51 11.69 -0.39 -4.48
N ASN A 52 11.93 -0.68 -3.20
CA ASN A 52 13.19 -0.41 -2.51
C ASN A 52 14.17 -1.58 -2.66
N ASP A 53 13.71 -2.81 -2.47
CA ASP A 53 14.58 -4.00 -2.44
C ASP A 53 14.74 -4.62 -3.84
N LEU A 54 13.67 -4.67 -4.63
CA LEU A 54 13.73 -5.19 -6.01
C LEU A 54 14.08 -4.12 -7.06
N GLY A 55 14.20 -2.85 -6.66
CA GLY A 55 14.67 -1.76 -7.52
C GLY A 55 13.69 -1.28 -8.59
N TYR A 56 12.41 -1.63 -8.49
CA TYR A 56 11.40 -1.10 -9.41
C TYR A 56 11.08 0.36 -9.05
N PRO A 57 11.11 1.29 -10.01
CA PRO A 57 10.81 2.69 -9.71
C PRO A 57 9.34 2.84 -9.30
N ALA A 58 9.07 3.63 -8.25
CA ALA A 58 7.72 3.89 -7.76
C ALA A 58 6.76 4.45 -8.83
N THR A 59 7.28 5.10 -9.86
CA THR A 59 6.51 5.59 -11.01
C THR A 59 5.92 4.49 -11.89
N ARG A 60 6.45 3.26 -11.81
CA ARG A 60 5.92 2.07 -12.49
C ARG A 60 5.03 1.22 -11.59
N LEU A 61 4.78 1.66 -10.37
CA LEU A 61 3.89 0.98 -9.43
C LEU A 61 2.52 1.66 -9.41
N MET A 62 1.49 0.86 -9.60
CA MET A 62 0.10 1.29 -9.44
C MET A 62 -0.54 0.43 -8.35
N LEU A 63 -1.19 1.08 -7.37
CA LEU A 63 -1.89 0.42 -6.28
C LEU A 63 -3.38 0.75 -6.33
N GLU A 64 -4.23 -0.24 -6.05
CA GLU A 64 -5.69 -0.06 -5.86
C GLU A 64 -6.37 0.71 -7.02
N HIS A 65 -5.92 0.50 -8.25
CA HIS A 65 -6.46 1.19 -9.42
C HIS A 65 -7.59 0.37 -10.06
N ARG A 66 -8.61 1.08 -10.55
CA ARG A 66 -9.78 0.49 -11.20
C ARG A 66 -9.54 0.39 -12.70
N ILE A 67 -9.75 -0.79 -13.28
CA ILE A 67 -9.64 -1.00 -14.72
C ILE A 67 -11.01 -0.71 -15.34
N GLY A 68 -11.11 0.38 -16.11
CA GLY A 68 -12.36 0.88 -16.68
C GLY A 68 -12.87 0.17 -17.94
N GLN A 69 -12.06 -0.71 -18.56
CA GLN A 69 -12.38 -1.30 -19.87
C GLN A 69 -13.24 -2.59 -19.81
N CYS A 70 -13.64 -3.07 -18.64
CA CYS A 70 -14.46 -4.28 -18.52
C CYS A 70 -15.91 -3.95 -18.14
N ARG A 71 -16.86 -4.74 -18.67
CA ARG A 71 -18.30 -4.71 -18.30
C ARG A 71 -18.52 -4.83 -16.78
N SER A 72 -17.57 -5.48 -16.08
CA SER A 72 -17.44 -5.46 -14.63
C SER A 72 -16.18 -4.69 -14.25
N SER A 73 -16.35 -3.72 -13.35
CA SER A 73 -15.24 -3.00 -12.76
C SER A 73 -14.37 -3.93 -11.92
N ARG A 74 -13.15 -4.19 -12.38
CA ARG A 74 -12.15 -4.92 -11.59
C ARG A 74 -11.12 -3.95 -11.02
N ARG A 75 -10.73 -4.21 -9.78
CA ARG A 75 -9.66 -3.51 -9.06
C ARG A 75 -8.55 -4.51 -8.83
N PHE A 76 -7.31 -4.08 -9.06
CA PHE A 76 -6.13 -4.85 -8.66
C PHE A 76 -5.50 -4.21 -7.44
N ASP A 77 -4.84 -5.02 -6.62
CA ASP A 77 -4.16 -4.55 -5.42
C ASP A 77 -2.86 -3.83 -5.75
N LEU A 78 -2.02 -4.44 -6.61
CA LEU A 78 -0.72 -3.92 -7.02
C LEU A 78 -0.40 -4.35 -8.46
N MET A 79 0.13 -3.42 -9.25
CA MET A 79 0.62 -3.65 -10.60
C MET A 79 2.00 -3.01 -10.75
N VAL A 80 2.91 -3.73 -11.42
CA VAL A 80 4.22 -3.25 -11.86
C VAL A 80 4.19 -3.19 -13.38
N LEU A 81 4.54 -2.04 -13.97
CA LEU A 81 4.61 -1.82 -15.42
C LEU A 81 5.99 -2.18 -16.00
#